data_AF-A0A4P9WIJ8-F1
#
_entry.id   AF-A0A4P9WIJ8-F1
#
_cell.length_a   1.000
_cell.length_b   1.000
_cell.length_c   1.000
_cell.angle_alpha   90.00
_cell.angle_beta   90.00
_cell.angle_gamma   90.00
#
_symmetry.space_group_name_H-M   'P 1'
#
loop_
_entity.id
_entity.type
_entity.pdbx_description
1 polymer ?
#
loop_
_entity_poly.entity_id
_entity_poly.type
_entity_poly.pdbx_seq_one_letter_code
_entity_poly.pdbx_strand_id
1 'polypeptide(L)'
;YAQQPAAFIQAWREMADAITATGAVRSQYALVWGPNVGNGVGYDGYYANPNNTVNMTQENFNSLDTNNDGHIGLDDNPYAPYYPGDDYVDWVGLSVSTEA
;
A
#
# COMPACT_ATOMS: atom_id res chain seq x y z
N TYR A 1 -5.35 -2.10 -10.23
CA TYR A 1 -5.42 -1.41 -8.92
C TYR A 1 -4.04 -1.45 -8.26
N ALA A 2 -3.73 -0.56 -7.31
CA ALA A 2 -2.42 -0.46 -6.63
C ALA A 2 -1.24 -0.01 -7.52
N GLN A 3 -1.34 1.13 -8.21
CA GLN A 3 -0.20 1.76 -8.94
C GLN A 3 0.10 3.19 -8.46
N GLN A 4 -0.51 3.60 -7.34
CA GLN A 4 -0.40 4.96 -6.81
C GLN A 4 -0.09 4.93 -5.30
N PRO A 5 1.05 4.33 -4.87
CA PRO A 5 1.45 4.29 -3.46
C PRO A 5 1.47 5.67 -2.79
N ALA A 6 2.00 6.69 -3.47
CA ALA A 6 2.06 8.04 -2.92
C ALA A 6 0.66 8.61 -2.63
N ALA A 7 -0.28 8.47 -3.56
CA ALA A 7 -1.66 8.95 -3.38
C ALA A 7 -2.40 8.18 -2.28
N PHE A 8 -2.13 6.87 -2.14
CA PHE A 8 -2.69 6.07 -1.06
C PHE A 8 -2.19 6.55 0.31
N ILE A 9 -0.88 6.74 0.48
CA ILE A 9 -0.30 7.24 1.73
C ILE A 9 -0.86 8.62 2.06
N GLN A 10 -0.95 9.51 1.07
CA GLN A 10 -1.53 10.84 1.26
C GLN A 10 -2.98 10.74 1.77
N ALA A 11 -3.83 9.99 1.07
CA ALA A 11 -5.24 9.86 1.45
C ALA A 11 -5.42 9.23 2.84
N TRP A 12 -4.58 8.25 3.20
CA TRP A 12 -4.60 7.64 4.53
C TRP A 12 -4.28 8.66 5.63
N ARG A 13 -3.23 9.43 5.43
CA ARG A 13 -2.80 10.45 6.40
C ARG A 13 -3.85 11.56 6.53
N GLU A 14 -4.40 12.02 5.42
CA GLU A 14 -5.49 13.01 5.42
C GLU A 14 -6.73 12.51 6.18
N MET A 15 -7.10 11.23 6.01
CA MET A 15 -8.17 10.61 6.80
C MET A 15 -7.86 10.59 8.30
N ALA A 16 -6.65 10.16 8.68
CA ALA A 16 -6.23 10.08 10.08
C ALA A 16 -6.21 11.47 10.76
N ASP A 17 -5.71 12.48 10.06
CA ASP A 17 -5.68 13.86 10.51
C ASP A 17 -7.09 14.42 10.64
N ALA A 18 -7.99 14.11 9.68
CA ALA A 18 -9.38 14.52 9.75
C ALA A 18 -10.12 13.91 10.96
N ILE A 19 -9.87 12.64 11.29
CA ILE A 19 -10.43 12.01 12.50
C ILE A 19 -9.94 12.76 13.74
N THR A 20 -8.65 13.04 13.84
CA THR A 20 -8.06 13.77 14.97
C THR A 20 -8.65 15.19 15.09
N ALA A 21 -8.88 15.87 13.96
CA ALA A 21 -9.48 17.20 13.92
C ALA A 21 -10.93 17.25 14.44
N THR A 22 -11.63 16.11 14.53
CA THR A 22 -12.95 16.04 15.18
C THR A 22 -12.88 16.16 16.71
N GLY A 23 -11.68 16.11 17.30
CA GLY A 23 -11.46 16.01 18.74
C GLY A 23 -11.46 14.56 19.26
N ALA A 24 -11.52 13.57 18.37
CA ALA A 24 -11.38 12.17 18.75
C ALA A 24 -9.99 11.90 19.34
N VAL A 25 -9.96 11.14 20.44
CA VAL A 25 -8.71 10.70 21.08
C VAL A 25 -8.43 9.24 20.74
N ARG A 26 -7.15 8.84 20.77
CA ARG A 26 -6.70 7.48 20.37
C ARG A 26 -7.26 6.34 21.23
N SER A 27 -7.95 6.62 22.33
CA SER A 27 -8.72 5.61 23.08
C SER A 27 -10.11 5.31 22.50
N GLN A 28 -10.58 6.11 21.53
CA GLN A 28 -11.90 5.98 20.90
C GLN A 28 -11.85 5.30 19.53
N TYR A 29 -10.68 5.25 18.89
CA TYR A 29 -10.48 4.68 17.57
C TYR A 29 -9.10 4.05 17.45
N ALA A 30 -8.93 3.18 16.46
CA ALA A 30 -7.63 2.65 16.05
C ALA A 30 -7.55 2.67 14.52
N LEU A 31 -6.38 3.01 14.00
CA LEU A 31 -6.05 2.96 12.58
C LEU A 31 -5.38 1.61 12.29
N VAL A 32 -6.10 0.74 11.59
CA VAL A 32 -5.63 -0.62 11.27
C VAL A 32 -5.27 -0.72 9.81
N TRP A 33 -3.98 -0.78 9.49
CA TRP A 33 -3.50 -0.98 8.13
C TRP A 33 -3.43 -2.48 7.83
N GLY A 34 -4.28 -2.96 6.92
CA GLY A 34 -4.48 -4.39 6.64
C GLY A 34 -4.40 -4.71 5.15
N PRO A 35 -3.19 -4.93 4.59
CA PRO A 35 -3.06 -5.38 3.21
C PRO A 35 -3.62 -6.78 2.99
N ASN A 36 -3.85 -7.13 1.72
CA ASN A 36 -4.07 -8.52 1.31
C ASN A 36 -2.72 -9.24 1.22
N VAL A 37 -2.70 -10.55 1.44
CA VAL A 37 -1.47 -11.34 1.28
C VAL A 37 -0.92 -11.23 -0.15
N GLY A 38 0.34 -10.81 -0.27
CA GLY A 38 0.98 -10.46 -1.55
C GLY A 38 1.28 -11.63 -2.49
N ASN A 39 1.05 -12.87 -2.04
CA ASN A 39 1.20 -14.11 -2.82
C ASN A 39 -0.13 -14.89 -2.95
N GLY A 40 -1.26 -14.22 -2.70
CA GLY A 40 -2.60 -14.81 -2.80
C GLY A 40 -3.09 -14.98 -4.24
N VAL A 41 -4.20 -15.70 -4.37
CA VAL A 41 -4.91 -15.96 -5.64
C VAL A 41 -5.15 -14.65 -6.41
N GLY A 42 -4.74 -14.61 -7.68
CA GLY A 42 -4.92 -13.45 -8.58
C GLY A 42 -3.73 -12.47 -8.64
N TYR A 43 -2.67 -12.71 -7.87
CA TYR A 43 -1.38 -12.01 -8.00
C TYR A 43 -0.39 -12.85 -8.82
N ASP A 44 -0.67 -13.04 -10.12
CA ASP A 44 0.09 -13.93 -11.01
C ASP A 44 1.46 -13.36 -11.45
N GLY A 45 2.15 -12.61 -10.58
CA GLY A 45 3.48 -12.07 -10.87
C GLY A 45 3.51 -11.17 -12.10
N TYR A 46 2.52 -10.28 -12.23
CA TYR A 46 2.47 -9.32 -13.35
C TYR A 46 3.69 -8.41 -13.30
N TYR A 47 4.65 -8.66 -14.20
CA TYR A 47 5.83 -7.82 -14.37
C TYR A 47 5.42 -6.49 -15.00
N ALA A 48 5.34 -5.46 -14.18
CA ALA A 48 5.04 -4.11 -14.60
C ALA A 48 6.35 -3.35 -14.83
N ASN A 49 6.46 -2.65 -15.96
CA ASN A 49 7.57 -1.75 -16.25
C ASN A 49 7.00 -0.43 -16.78
N PRO A 50 7.79 0.66 -16.81
CA PRO A 50 7.27 1.98 -17.17
C PRO A 50 6.65 2.03 -18.58
N ASN A 51 7.00 1.09 -19.46
CA ASN A 51 6.50 1.02 -20.83
C ASN A 51 5.17 0.24 -20.96
N ASN A 52 4.78 -0.57 -19.97
CA ASN A 52 3.55 -1.38 -20.00
C ASN A 52 2.53 -1.01 -18.90
N THR A 53 2.88 -0.10 -17.99
CA THR A 53 1.99 0.43 -16.96
C THR A 53 1.33 1.72 -17.41
N VAL A 54 0.10 1.63 -17.91
CA VAL A 54 -0.71 2.81 -18.27
C VAL A 54 -1.04 3.61 -17.00
N ASN A 55 -0.81 4.93 -17.01
CA ASN A 55 -1.09 5.88 -15.92
C ASN A 55 -0.20 5.78 -14.66
N MET A 56 0.98 5.16 -14.75
CA MET A 56 1.96 5.18 -13.65
C MET A 56 2.96 6.33 -13.82
N THR A 57 3.17 7.12 -12.76
CA THR A 57 4.23 8.14 -12.72
C THR A 57 5.58 7.50 -12.40
N GLN A 58 6.69 8.14 -12.79
CA GLN A 58 8.04 7.63 -12.48
C GLN A 58 8.28 7.51 -10.97
N GLU A 59 7.73 8.43 -10.18
CA GLU A 59 7.81 8.38 -8.71
C GLU A 59 7.11 7.13 -8.13
N ASN A 60 5.90 6.83 -8.61
CA ASN A 60 5.19 5.63 -8.19
C ASN A 60 5.90 4.37 -8.68
N PHE A 61 6.47 4.37 -9.88
CA PHE A 61 7.28 3.27 -10.38
C PHE A 61 8.48 3.00 -9.46
N ASN A 62 9.30 4.02 -9.18
CA ASN A 62 10.47 3.90 -8.31
C ASN A 62 10.10 3.47 -6.87
N SER A 63 8.89 3.81 -6.41
CA SER A 63 8.43 3.38 -5.10
C SER A 63 8.02 1.90 -5.07
N LEU A 64 7.60 1.34 -6.20
CA LEU A 64 7.13 -0.04 -6.33
C LEU A 64 8.25 -1.01 -6.73
N ASP A 65 9.26 -0.54 -7.48
CA ASP A 65 10.52 -1.24 -7.79
C ASP A 65 11.46 -1.16 -6.59
N THR A 66 11.09 -1.87 -5.52
CA THR A 66 11.77 -1.86 -4.22
C THR A 66 13.12 -2.58 -4.24
N ASN A 67 13.31 -3.51 -5.17
CA ASN A 67 14.59 -4.18 -5.38
C ASN A 67 15.51 -3.43 -6.38
N ASN A 68 14.99 -2.43 -7.10
CA ASN A 68 15.67 -1.59 -8.09
C ASN A 68 16.20 -2.36 -9.31
N ASP A 69 15.48 -3.38 -9.77
CA ASP A 69 15.86 -4.17 -10.94
C ASP A 69 15.26 -3.64 -12.27
N GLY A 70 14.45 -2.58 -12.20
CA GLY A 70 13.79 -1.97 -13.35
C GLY A 70 12.45 -2.64 -13.70
N HIS A 71 11.97 -3.56 -12.87
CA HIS A 71 10.71 -4.27 -13.01
C HIS A 71 9.99 -4.34 -11.66
N ILE A 72 8.67 -4.19 -11.68
CA ILE A 72 7.83 -4.45 -10.51
C ILE A 72 7.41 -5.91 -10.60
N GLY A 73 7.85 -6.75 -9.66
CA GLY A 73 7.67 -8.21 -9.69
C GLY A 73 7.44 -8.84 -8.32
N LEU A 74 7.57 -10.16 -8.26
CA LEU A 74 7.36 -10.93 -7.01
C LEU A 74 8.50 -10.76 -6.00
N ASP A 75 9.67 -10.31 -6.45
CA ASP A 75 10.82 -10.03 -5.61
C ASP A 75 10.72 -8.66 -4.93
N ASP A 76 9.74 -7.84 -5.32
CA ASP A 76 9.44 -6.58 -4.64
C ASP A 76 8.66 -6.78 -3.36
N ASN A 77 8.87 -5.86 -2.42
CA ASN A 77 8.05 -5.80 -1.22
C ASN A 77 6.65 -5.28 -1.58
N PRO A 78 5.59 -6.11 -1.49
CA PRO A 78 4.25 -5.71 -1.92
C PRO A 78 3.57 -4.76 -0.92
N TYR A 79 4.21 -4.49 0.23
CA TYR A 79 3.60 -3.84 1.38
C TYR A 79 4.22 -2.48 1.69
N ALA A 80 5.56 -2.42 1.72
CA ALA A 80 6.31 -1.23 2.10
C ALA A 80 5.92 0.05 1.34
N PRO A 81 5.66 0.03 0.02
CA PRO A 81 5.28 1.23 -0.73
C PRO A 81 3.93 1.83 -0.28
N TYR A 82 3.11 1.06 0.43
CA TYR A 82 1.79 1.45 0.90
C TYR A 82 1.72 1.71 2.41
N TYR A 83 2.82 1.56 3.14
CA TYR A 83 2.82 1.74 4.59
C TYR A 83 2.76 3.24 4.96
N PRO A 84 1.71 3.72 5.65
CA PRO A 84 1.54 5.15 5.94
C PRO A 84 2.52 5.72 6.99
N GLY A 85 3.23 4.86 7.72
CA GLY A 85 4.16 5.23 8.79
C GLY A 85 3.57 5.04 10.19
N ASP A 86 4.46 4.91 11.18
CA ASP A 86 4.12 4.51 12.55
C ASP A 86 3.18 5.50 13.28
N ASP A 87 3.24 6.79 12.96
CA ASP A 87 2.35 7.80 13.54
C ASP A 87 0.88 7.65 13.08
N TYR A 88 0.67 6.91 11.99
CA TYR A 88 -0.59 6.77 11.28
C TYR A 88 -1.15 5.35 11.33
N VAL A 89 -0.50 4.42 12.03
CA VAL A 89 -0.91 3.02 12.14
C VAL A 89 -0.79 2.56 13.59
N ASP A 90 -1.92 2.11 14.16
CA ASP A 90 -1.94 1.53 15.51
C ASP A 90 -1.79 0.00 15.46
N TRP A 91 -2.30 -0.63 14.39
CA TRP A 91 -2.22 -2.09 14.19
C TRP A 91 -1.98 -2.46 12.73
N VAL A 92 -1.22 -3.54 12.53
CA VAL A 92 -1.05 -4.19 11.24
C VAL A 92 -1.95 -5.43 11.18
N GLY A 93 -2.81 -5.48 10.16
CA GLY A 93 -3.64 -6.64 9.83
C GLY A 93 -3.13 -7.37 8.58
N LEU A 94 -3.75 -8.50 8.25
CA LEU A 94 -3.52 -9.20 7.00
C LEU A 94 -4.78 -9.94 6.59
N SER A 95 -5.24 -9.71 5.36
CA SER A 95 -6.35 -10.45 4.77
C SER A 95 -5.80 -11.62 3.95
N VAL A 96 -6.29 -12.83 4.26
CA VAL A 96 -5.93 -14.07 3.55
C VAL A 96 -7.22 -14.69 3.02
N SER A 97 -7.32 -14.84 1.70
CA SER A 97 -8.38 -15.60 1.05
C SER A 97 -7.84 -16.96 0.62
N THR A 98 -8.66 -18.00 0.81
CA THR A 98 -8.46 -19.32 0.20
C THR A 98 -9.52 -19.49 -0.88
N GLU A 99 -9.18 -20.10 -2.01
CA GLU A 99 -10.23 -20.61 -2.91
C GLU A 99 -10.99 -21.75 -2.19
N ALA A 100 -12.30 -21.82 -2.42
CA ALA A 100 -13.15 -22.94 -2.02
C ALA A 100 -13.40 -23.85 -3.23
#